data_AF-A0A3G8ZJP7-F1
#
_entry.id   AF-A0A3G8ZJP7-F1
#
_cell.length_a   1.000
_cell.length_b   1.000
_cell.length_c   1.000
_cell.angle_alpha   90.00
_cell.angle_beta   90.00
_cell.angle_gamma   90.00
#
_symmetry.space_group_name_H-M   'P 1'
#
loop_
_entity.id
_entity.type
_entity.pdbx_description
1 polymer ?
#
loop_
_entity_poly.entity_id
_entity_poly.type
_entity_poly.pdbx_seq_one_letter_code
_entity_poly.pdbx_strand_id
1 'polypeptide(L)'
;MFMFRKTKTSSSQFDRLGEDTGRFFYPKGEQLRMRSLPPDAASRPYRTYESTDAPLPEGYSLAQSVIAPWFAQPGGGTQFMVIGPEGYEAQILDLIDAGYLRHV
;
A
#
# COMPACT_ATOMS: atom_id res chain seq x y z
N MET A 1 23.04 14.23 -29.28
CA MET A 1 23.12 13.92 -27.84
C MET A 1 21.83 14.42 -27.19
N PHE A 2 20.85 13.56 -26.94
CA PHE A 2 19.58 13.95 -26.32
C PHE A 2 19.64 13.65 -24.82
N MET A 3 19.46 14.67 -23.97
CA MET A 3 19.28 14.50 -22.53
C MET A 3 17.86 14.01 -22.26
N PHE A 4 17.72 12.80 -21.71
CA PHE A 4 16.46 12.32 -21.17
C PHE A 4 16.12 13.13 -19.91
N ARG A 5 15.08 13.97 -19.96
CA ARG A 5 14.41 14.42 -18.74
C ARG A 5 13.54 13.28 -18.23
N LYS A 6 14.01 12.51 -17.24
CA LYS A 6 13.10 11.71 -16.40
C LYS A 6 12.34 12.68 -15.49
N THR A 7 11.20 13.17 -15.93
CA THR A 7 10.23 13.79 -15.02
C THR A 7 9.32 12.65 -14.53
N LYS A 8 9.57 12.14 -13.33
CA LYS A 8 8.66 11.19 -12.67
C LYS A 8 7.96 11.89 -11.51
N THR A 9 7.21 12.93 -11.82
CA THR A 9 6.42 13.71 -10.86
C THR A 9 5.01 13.14 -10.74
N SER A 10 4.86 12.06 -9.96
CA SER A 10 3.63 11.83 -9.18
C SER A 10 3.95 10.90 -8.02
N SER A 11 4.07 11.46 -6.82
CA SER A 11 4.04 10.66 -5.61
C SER A 11 2.64 10.05 -5.46
N SER A 12 2.58 8.74 -5.21
CA SER A 12 1.34 8.04 -4.94
C SER A 12 1.04 8.11 -3.45
N GLN A 13 -0.20 8.44 -3.09
CA GLN A 13 -0.65 8.47 -1.70
C GLN A 13 -1.43 7.22 -1.36
N PHE A 14 -1.15 6.66 -0.19
CA PHE A 14 -1.76 5.44 0.30
C PHE A 14 -2.28 5.62 1.72
N ASP A 15 -3.19 4.75 2.13
CA ASP A 15 -3.65 4.65 3.50
C ASP A 15 -3.89 3.19 3.93
N ARG A 16 -4.01 2.97 5.25
CA ARG A 16 -4.35 1.67 5.85
C ARG A 16 -5.06 1.87 7.19
N LEU A 17 -5.95 0.93 7.51
CA LEU A 17 -6.49 0.71 8.85
C LEU A 17 -5.79 -0.50 9.48
N GLY A 18 -4.80 -0.24 10.34
CA GLY A 18 -3.95 -1.25 10.96
C GLY A 18 -2.50 -0.80 11.10
N GLU A 19 -1.68 -1.67 11.68
CA GLU A 19 -0.25 -1.44 11.89
C GLU A 19 0.58 -1.58 10.61
N ASP A 20 1.79 -1.00 10.65
CA ASP A 20 2.81 -1.07 9.59
C ASP A 20 3.36 -2.50 9.39
N THR A 21 3.14 -3.38 10.37
CA THR A 21 3.46 -4.82 10.25
C THR A 21 2.50 -5.57 9.32
N GLY A 22 1.42 -4.92 8.88
CA GLY A 22 0.55 -5.46 7.84
C GLY A 22 1.15 -5.34 6.44
N ARG A 23 0.59 -6.10 5.49
CA ARG A 23 1.09 -6.16 4.10
C ARG A 23 0.15 -5.56 3.05
N PHE A 24 -1.02 -5.06 3.44
CA PHE A 24 -2.03 -4.54 2.52
C PHE A 24 -2.28 -3.05 2.75
N PHE A 25 -2.42 -2.27 1.69
CA PHE A 25 -2.77 -0.85 1.79
C PHE A 25 -3.59 -0.44 0.57
N TYR A 26 -4.20 0.75 0.64
CA TYR A 26 -5.18 1.22 -0.34
C TYR A 26 -4.72 2.54 -0.93
N PRO A 27 -5.15 2.92 -2.16
CA PRO A 27 -5.09 4.31 -2.58
C PRO A 27 -5.74 5.19 -1.51
N LYS A 28 -5.09 6.30 -1.16
CA LYS A 28 -5.61 7.20 -0.14
C LYS A 28 -7.01 7.70 -0.53
N GLY A 29 -7.95 7.61 0.40
CA GLY A 29 -9.33 8.04 0.18
C GLY A 29 -10.24 7.00 -0.47
N GLU A 30 -9.76 5.78 -0.71
CA GLU A 30 -10.62 4.65 -1.12
C GLU A 30 -11.75 4.45 -0.10
N GLN A 31 -12.99 4.27 -0.56
CA GLN A 31 -14.13 4.23 0.36
C GLN A 31 -14.07 2.98 1.26
N LEU A 32 -14.35 3.14 2.56
CA LEU A 32 -14.24 2.04 3.53
C LEU A 32 -15.01 0.77 3.10
N ARG A 33 -16.25 0.93 2.62
CA ARG A 33 -17.11 -0.16 2.14
C ARG A 33 -16.57 -0.91 0.92
N MET A 34 -15.66 -0.28 0.16
CA MET A 34 -15.03 -0.89 -1.01
C MET A 34 -13.81 -1.72 -0.61
N ARG A 35 -13.41 -1.67 0.67
CA ARG A 35 -12.23 -2.36 1.20
C ARG A 35 -12.51 -3.75 1.78
N SER A 36 -13.78 -4.14 1.90
CA SER A 36 -14.22 -5.43 2.47
C SER A 36 -13.49 -5.76 3.77
N LEU A 37 -13.47 -4.79 4.70
CA LEU A 37 -12.76 -4.90 5.97
C LEU A 37 -13.68 -5.45 7.07
N PRO A 38 -13.13 -6.15 8.08
CA PRO A 38 -13.93 -6.63 9.20
C PRO A 38 -14.52 -5.46 10.02
N PRO A 39 -15.61 -5.68 10.77
CA PRO A 39 -16.29 -4.60 11.50
C PRO A 39 -15.39 -3.82 12.48
N ASP A 40 -14.38 -4.46 13.06
CA ASP A 40 -13.44 -3.83 14.00
C ASP A 40 -12.39 -2.94 13.30
N ALA A 41 -12.26 -3.00 11.98
CA ALA A 41 -11.22 -2.28 11.26
C ALA A 41 -11.27 -0.77 11.45
N ALA A 42 -12.46 -0.19 11.63
CA ALA A 42 -12.64 1.24 11.89
C ALA A 42 -12.04 1.70 13.22
N SER A 43 -11.77 0.78 14.15
CA SER A 43 -11.13 1.06 15.45
C SER A 43 -9.60 0.89 15.42
N ARG A 44 -9.05 0.37 14.32
CA ARG A 44 -7.60 0.18 14.16
C ARG A 44 -6.93 1.51 13.81
N PRO A 45 -5.63 1.67 14.09
CA PRO A 45 -4.90 2.87 13.73
C PRO A 45 -5.03 3.20 12.24
N TYR A 46 -5.34 4.45 11.94
CA TYR A 46 -5.35 4.94 10.57
C TYR A 46 -3.96 5.50 10.25
N ARG A 47 -3.33 4.96 9.20
CA ARG A 47 -1.99 5.33 8.76
C ARG A 47 -2.01 5.78 7.32
N THR A 48 -1.24 6.82 7.02
CA THR A 48 -1.13 7.42 5.69
C THR A 48 0.31 7.42 5.24
N TYR A 49 0.51 7.11 3.96
CA TYR A 49 1.82 6.98 3.36
C TYR A 49 1.89 7.75 2.05
N GLU A 50 3.11 8.13 1.69
CA GLU A 50 3.43 8.64 0.37
C GLU A 50 4.64 7.89 -0.19
N SER A 51 4.59 7.52 -1.47
CA SER A 51 5.74 6.95 -2.17
C SER A 51 6.81 8.01 -2.41
N THR A 52 8.07 7.64 -2.22
CA THR A 52 9.21 8.49 -2.52
C THR A 52 9.81 8.15 -3.90
N ASP A 53 10.93 8.81 -4.24
CA ASP A 53 11.74 8.47 -5.41
C ASP A 53 12.70 7.30 -5.17
N ALA A 54 12.78 6.78 -3.94
CA ALA A 54 13.57 5.60 -3.65
C ALA A 54 13.03 4.37 -4.41
N PRO A 55 13.90 3.46 -4.88
CA PRO A 55 13.44 2.22 -5.50
C PRO A 55 12.81 1.30 -4.45
N LEU A 56 12.00 0.33 -4.92
CA LEU A 56 11.63 -0.80 -4.06
C LEU A 56 12.90 -1.56 -3.63
N PRO A 57 12.96 -2.08 -2.40
CA PRO A 57 14.05 -2.94 -1.97
C PRO A 57 14.15 -4.19 -2.86
N GLU A 58 15.35 -4.75 -3.00
CA GLU A 58 15.60 -5.92 -3.83
C GLU A 58 14.74 -7.12 -3.40
N GLY A 59 14.13 -7.80 -4.37
CA GLY A 59 13.22 -8.92 -4.11
C GLY A 59 11.81 -8.52 -3.68
N TYR A 60 11.51 -7.23 -3.56
CA TYR A 60 10.16 -6.75 -3.26
C TYR A 60 9.40 -6.34 -4.51
N SER A 61 8.09 -6.56 -4.48
CA SER A 61 7.14 -6.09 -5.47
C SER A 61 5.81 -5.71 -4.82
N LEU A 62 5.00 -4.93 -5.55
CA LEU A 62 3.64 -4.59 -5.14
C LEU A 62 2.65 -5.25 -6.10
N ALA A 63 1.78 -6.10 -5.56
CA ALA A 63 0.66 -6.65 -6.32
C ALA A 63 -0.57 -5.78 -6.16
N GLN A 64 -1.07 -5.22 -7.26
CA GLN A 64 -2.34 -4.51 -7.30
C GLN A 64 -3.48 -5.48 -7.60
N SER A 65 -4.60 -5.38 -6.87
CA SER A 65 -5.79 -6.21 -7.12
C SER A 65 -7.09 -5.47 -6.82
N VAL A 66 -8.19 -5.99 -7.38
CA VAL A 66 -9.56 -5.57 -7.05
C VAL A 66 -10.03 -6.39 -5.86
N ILE A 67 -10.56 -5.71 -4.84
CA ILE A 67 -11.00 -6.32 -3.59
C ILE A 67 -12.31 -7.07 -3.82
N ALA A 68 -12.37 -8.35 -3.44
CA ALA A 68 -13.60 -9.14 -3.52
C ALA A 68 -14.63 -8.70 -2.46
N PRO A 69 -15.93 -8.92 -2.69
CA PRO A 69 -16.95 -8.72 -1.66
C PRO A 69 -16.69 -9.61 -0.44
N TRP A 70 -16.70 -9.03 0.77
CA TRP A 70 -16.56 -9.78 2.03
C TRP A 70 -17.11 -8.97 3.22
N PHE A 71 -17.28 -9.59 4.38
CA PHE A 71 -17.82 -8.95 5.61
C PHE A 71 -19.11 -8.13 5.38
N ALA A 72 -20.04 -8.64 4.56
CA ALA A 72 -21.27 -7.96 4.14
C ALA A 72 -21.04 -6.58 3.48
N GLN A 73 -19.86 -6.37 2.90
CA GLN A 73 -19.49 -5.20 2.12
C GLN A 73 -19.29 -5.59 0.65
N PRO A 74 -19.56 -4.66 -0.28
CA PRO A 74 -19.51 -4.94 -1.71
C PRO A 74 -18.09 -5.19 -2.25
N GLY A 75 -17.04 -4.73 -1.56
CA GLY A 75 -15.70 -4.70 -2.13
C GLY A 75 -15.64 -3.81 -3.38
N GLY A 76 -14.75 -4.14 -4.30
CA GLY A 76 -14.58 -3.45 -5.58
C GLY A 76 -13.56 -2.31 -5.58
N GLY A 77 -12.99 -1.97 -4.42
CA GLY A 77 -11.89 -1.02 -4.33
C GLY A 77 -10.57 -1.60 -4.82
N THR A 78 -9.57 -0.74 -4.99
CA THR A 78 -8.21 -1.16 -5.29
C THR A 78 -7.43 -1.41 -3.99
N GLN A 79 -6.67 -2.49 -3.95
CA GLN A 79 -5.66 -2.72 -2.91
C GLN A 79 -4.30 -3.03 -3.51
N PHE A 80 -3.27 -2.73 -2.73
CA PHE A 80 -1.89 -3.14 -2.97
C PHE A 80 -1.47 -4.11 -1.86
N MET A 81 -0.76 -5.17 -2.25
CA MET A 81 -0.13 -6.11 -1.34
C MET A 81 1.38 -6.06 -1.53
N VAL A 82 2.12 -5.93 -0.42
CA VAL A 82 3.57 -6.11 -0.40
C VAL A 82 3.89 -7.59 -0.57
N ILE A 83 4.74 -7.89 -1.54
CA ILE A 83 5.32 -9.22 -1.77
C ILE A 83 6.82 -9.06 -1.60
N GLY A 84 7.41 -9.84 -0.70
CA GLY A 84 8.85 -9.87 -0.47
C GLY A 84 9.51 -11.08 -1.12
N PRO A 85 10.80 -11.27 -0.84
CA PRO A 85 11.53 -12.45 -1.29
C PRO A 85 10.93 -13.74 -0.73
N GLU A 86 11.21 -14.86 -1.41
CA GLU A 86 10.71 -16.17 -1.02
C GLU A 86 11.05 -16.51 0.44
N GLY A 87 10.07 -17.06 1.17
CA GLY A 87 10.23 -17.40 2.59
C GLY A 87 10.13 -16.22 3.55
N TYR A 88 9.86 -15.00 3.06
CA TYR A 88 9.72 -13.81 3.89
C TYR A 88 8.29 -13.25 3.89
N GLU A 89 7.74 -13.01 5.09
CA GLU A 89 6.46 -12.33 5.24
C GLU A 89 6.65 -10.81 5.15
N ALA A 90 6.53 -10.29 3.93
CA ALA A 90 6.71 -8.86 3.70
C ALA A 90 5.63 -7.99 4.37
N GLN A 91 6.07 -6.84 4.84
CA GLN A 91 5.32 -5.86 5.60
C GLN A 91 5.47 -4.48 4.94
N ILE A 92 4.55 -3.57 5.27
CA ILE A 92 4.68 -2.16 4.88
C ILE A 92 5.89 -1.53 5.56
N LEU A 93 6.23 -1.97 6.78
CA LEU A 93 7.42 -1.55 7.50
C LEU A 93 8.71 -1.72 6.68
N ASP A 94 8.87 -2.82 5.93
CA ASP A 94 10.05 -3.03 5.09
C ASP A 94 10.20 -1.93 4.02
N LEU A 95 9.08 -1.45 3.49
CA LEU A 95 9.07 -0.38 2.50
C LEU A 95 9.34 0.99 3.12
N ILE A 96 8.98 1.18 4.38
CA ILE A 96 9.29 2.38 5.15
C ILE A 96 10.77 2.40 5.50
N ASP A 97 11.31 1.29 6.00
CA ASP A 97 12.72 1.15 6.38
C ASP A 97 13.64 1.29 5.16
N ALA A 98 13.21 0.80 3.99
CA ALA A 98 13.90 1.01 2.72
C ALA A 98 13.75 2.43 2.15
N GLY A 99 12.92 3.28 2.75
CA GLY A 99 12.63 4.64 2.31
C GLY A 99 11.74 4.74 1.07
N TYR A 100 11.19 3.63 0.57
CA TYR A 100 10.24 3.61 -0.55
C TYR A 100 8.90 4.28 -0.18
N LEU A 101 8.43 4.05 1.04
CA LEU A 101 7.30 4.76 1.64
C LEU A 101 7.77 5.66 2.78
N ARG A 102 7.03 6.74 3.02
CA ARG A 102 7.14 7.54 4.23
C ARG A 102 5.77 7.80 4.83
N HIS A 103 5.70 7.90 6.16
CA HIS A 103 4.51 8.39 6.86
C HIS A 103 4.21 9.86 6.49
N VAL A 104 2.93 10.21 6.44
CA VAL A 104 2.42 11.58 6.17
C VAL A 104 1.35 11.95 7.18
#